data_AF-A0A7V7JKH8-F1
#
_entry.id   AF-A0A7V7JKH8-F1
#
_cell.length_a   1.000
_cell.length_b   1.000
_cell.length_c   1.000
_cell.angle_alpha   90.00
_cell.angle_beta   90.00
_cell.angle_gamma   90.00
#
_symmetry.space_group_name_H-M   'P 1'
#
loop_
_entity.id
_entity.type
_entity.pdbx_description
1 polymer ?
#
loop_
_entity_poly.entity_id
_entity_poly.type
_entity_poly.pdbx_seq_one_letter_code
_entity_poly.pdbx_strand_id
1 'polypeptide(L)'
;MNKAASWTMGLIATAAAGYWLSLPPDGVALDESCQPSDPQAVVSEILHHQDFWLAQKSAVDEALRAEISLLAGKEKRRDQMNDGRNTIEQRMTRLSNRDVSGDEQAVAQAQREQIARLARLTRCQVAINQKLAP
;
A
#
# COMPACT_ATOMS: atom_id res chain seq x y z
N MET A 1 6.54 -42.21 36.10
CA MET A 1 6.62 -42.22 34.62
C MET A 1 5.83 -41.04 34.07
N ASN A 2 6.40 -39.83 33.94
CA ASN A 2 5.68 -38.64 33.40
C ASN A 2 6.61 -37.52 32.89
N LYS A 3 7.90 -37.79 32.62
CA LYS A 3 8.84 -36.75 32.13
C LYS A 3 8.87 -36.63 30.59
N ALA A 4 8.40 -37.64 29.86
CA ALA A 4 8.42 -37.65 28.40
C ALA A 4 7.35 -36.73 27.78
N ALA A 5 6.23 -36.48 28.47
CA ALA A 5 5.13 -35.68 27.94
C ALA A 5 5.37 -34.16 28.00
N SER A 6 6.26 -33.66 28.86
CA SER A 6 6.53 -32.21 28.95
C SER A 6 7.51 -31.73 27.88
N TRP A 7 8.38 -32.61 27.38
CA TRP A 7 9.36 -32.27 26.33
C TRP A 7 8.71 -32.16 24.95
N THR A 8 7.70 -32.97 24.67
CA THR A 8 6.98 -32.93 23.38
C THR A 8 6.11 -31.68 23.25
N MET A 9 5.47 -31.22 24.33
CA MET A 9 4.71 -29.96 24.31
C MET A 9 5.59 -28.72 24.08
N GLY A 10 6.80 -28.70 24.66
CA GLY A 10 7.75 -27.60 24.44
C GLY A 10 8.20 -27.48 22.98
N LEU A 11 8.50 -28.61 22.33
CA LEU A 11 8.92 -28.66 20.93
C LEU A 11 7.82 -28.25 19.94
N ILE A 12 6.56 -28.64 20.20
CA ILE A 12 5.43 -28.27 19.35
C ILE A 12 5.15 -26.75 19.44
N ALA A 13 5.24 -26.17 20.64
CA ALA A 13 5.06 -24.73 20.82
C ALA A 13 6.13 -23.90 20.08
N THR A 14 7.39 -24.34 20.11
CA THR A 14 8.46 -23.70 19.34
C THR A 14 8.33 -23.88 17.84
N ALA A 15 7.87 -25.04 17.37
CA ALA A 15 7.64 -25.28 15.95
C ALA A 15 6.48 -24.43 15.41
N ALA A 16 5.40 -24.30 16.18
CA ALA A 16 4.29 -23.42 15.83
C ALA A 16 4.71 -21.95 15.82
N ALA A 17 5.52 -21.49 16.78
CA ALA A 17 6.06 -20.13 16.79
C ALA A 17 7.00 -19.86 15.60
N GLY A 18 7.85 -20.82 15.24
CA GLY A 18 8.71 -20.74 14.05
C GLY A 18 7.92 -20.70 12.74
N TYR A 19 6.82 -21.45 12.67
CA TYR A 19 5.91 -21.44 11.53
C TYR A 19 5.17 -20.11 11.40
N TRP A 20 4.68 -19.53 12.50
CA TRP A 20 4.07 -18.19 12.48
C TRP A 20 5.05 -17.09 12.04
N LEU A 21 6.34 -17.22 12.34
CA LEU A 21 7.37 -16.30 11.85
C LEU A 21 7.70 -16.48 10.36
N SER A 22 7.48 -17.66 9.79
CA SER A 22 7.83 -17.93 8.39
C SER A 22 6.73 -17.54 7.41
N LEU A 23 5.50 -17.32 7.89
CA LEU A 23 4.42 -16.85 7.03
C LEU A 23 4.75 -15.47 6.46
N PRO A 24 4.59 -15.29 5.14
CA PRO A 24 4.77 -13.99 4.52
C PRO A 24 3.72 -13.03 5.08
N PRO A 25 4.08 -11.77 5.34
CA PRO A 25 3.13 -10.79 5.84
C PRO A 25 2.02 -10.53 4.81
N ASP A 26 0.77 -10.48 5.27
CA ASP A 26 -0.42 -10.23 4.45
C ASP A 26 -0.49 -8.80 3.87
N GLY A 27 0.43 -7.92 4.27
CA GLY A 27 0.52 -6.53 3.81
C GLY A 27 1.84 -6.20 3.14
N VAL A 28 1.95 -4.95 2.66
CA VAL A 28 3.19 -4.41 2.09
C VAL A 28 4.22 -4.25 3.22
N ALA A 29 5.17 -5.18 3.28
CA ALA A 29 6.27 -5.19 4.25
C ALA A 29 7.59 -4.82 3.56
N LEU A 30 7.54 -3.71 2.81
CA LEU A 30 8.67 -3.19 2.04
C LEU A 30 9.03 -1.78 2.50
N ASP A 31 10.31 -1.49 2.53
CA ASP A 31 10.86 -0.17 2.84
C ASP A 31 10.82 0.77 1.60
N GLU A 32 11.44 1.95 1.70
CA GLU A 32 11.56 2.92 0.59
C GLU A 32 12.45 2.42 -0.56
N SER A 33 13.31 1.43 -0.29
CA SER A 33 14.20 0.79 -1.26
C SER A 33 13.63 -0.51 -1.86
N CYS A 34 12.38 -0.84 -1.53
CA CYS A 34 11.69 -2.08 -1.93
C CYS A 34 12.37 -3.35 -1.41
N GLN A 35 13.01 -3.25 -0.24
CA GLN A 35 13.55 -4.35 0.54
C GLN A 35 12.62 -4.68 1.72
N PRO A 36 12.71 -5.91 2.28
CA PRO A 36 11.91 -6.29 3.44
C PRO A 36 12.14 -5.31 4.62
N SER A 37 11.07 -4.69 5.13
CA SER A 37 11.17 -3.64 6.16
C SER A 37 11.39 -4.18 7.57
N ASP A 38 10.87 -5.36 7.86
CA ASP A 38 10.77 -5.92 9.22
C ASP A 38 11.50 -7.25 9.34
N PRO A 39 11.97 -7.64 10.55
CA PRO A 39 12.71 -8.89 10.75
C PRO A 39 11.95 -10.13 10.27
N GLN A 40 10.63 -10.15 10.41
CA GLN A 40 9.78 -11.23 9.90
C GLN A 40 9.80 -11.29 8.38
N ALA A 41 9.73 -10.13 7.71
CA ALA A 41 9.78 -10.06 6.26
C ALA A 41 11.16 -10.51 5.74
N VAL A 42 12.24 -10.16 6.42
CA VAL A 42 13.60 -10.64 6.11
C VAL A 42 13.70 -12.16 6.27
N VAL A 43 13.20 -12.72 7.38
CA VAL A 43 13.25 -14.17 7.62
C VAL A 43 12.39 -14.93 6.61
N SER A 44 11.20 -14.43 6.29
CA SER A 44 10.32 -15.02 5.27
C SER A 44 10.95 -14.94 3.88
N GLU A 45 11.63 -13.85 3.53
CA GLU A 45 12.36 -13.72 2.27
C GLU A 45 13.52 -14.73 2.15
N ILE A 46 14.22 -15.01 3.25
CA ILE A 46 15.31 -16.00 3.27
C ILE A 46 14.78 -17.43 3.18
N LEU A 47 13.74 -17.76 3.95
CA LEU A 47 13.22 -19.13 4.05
C LEU A 47 12.28 -19.50 2.89
N HIS A 48 11.51 -18.54 2.41
CA HIS A 48 10.43 -18.70 1.45
C HIS A 48 10.51 -17.64 0.35
N HIS A 49 11.69 -17.44 -0.24
CA HIS A 49 11.97 -16.38 -1.21
C HIS A 49 10.88 -16.18 -2.25
N GLN A 50 10.52 -17.24 -2.99
CA GLN A 50 9.52 -17.15 -4.05
C GLN A 50 8.13 -16.80 -3.53
N ASP A 51 7.67 -17.46 -2.47
CA ASP A 51 6.34 -17.25 -1.88
C ASP A 51 6.23 -15.85 -1.25
N PHE A 52 7.31 -15.37 -0.60
CA PHE A 52 7.39 -14.03 -0.05
C PHE A 52 7.22 -12.97 -1.14
N TRP A 53 8.01 -13.05 -2.22
CA TRP A 53 7.93 -12.07 -3.29
C TRP A 53 6.60 -12.14 -4.06
N LEU A 54 5.98 -13.32 -4.17
CA LEU A 54 4.62 -13.47 -4.70
C LEU A 54 3.57 -12.80 -3.80
N ALA A 55 3.63 -13.00 -2.48
CA ALA A 55 2.73 -12.37 -1.53
C ALA A 55 2.89 -10.84 -1.53
N GLN A 56 4.14 -10.34 -1.56
CA GLN A 56 4.42 -8.92 -1.65
C GLN A 56 3.93 -8.32 -2.97
N LYS A 57 4.03 -9.05 -4.09
CA LYS A 57 3.45 -8.63 -5.37
C LYS A 57 1.94 -8.45 -5.27
N SER A 58 1.22 -9.42 -4.70
CA SER A 58 -0.23 -9.29 -4.54
C SER A 58 -0.62 -8.13 -3.63
N ALA A 59 0.12 -7.92 -2.52
CA ALA A 59 -0.13 -6.82 -1.60
C ALA A 59 0.11 -5.44 -2.26
N VAL A 60 1.18 -5.31 -3.05
CA VAL A 60 1.47 -4.08 -3.80
C VAL A 60 0.44 -3.83 -4.90
N ASP A 61 0.03 -4.85 -5.64
CA ASP A 61 -1.02 -4.74 -6.67
C ASP A 61 -2.37 -4.31 -6.09
N GLU A 62 -2.74 -4.86 -4.92
CA GLU A 62 -3.96 -4.46 -4.21
C GLU A 62 -3.87 -3.03 -3.72
N ALA A 63 -2.74 -2.63 -3.10
CA ALA A 63 -2.52 -1.26 -2.66
C ALA A 63 -2.58 -0.26 -3.83
N LEU A 64 -1.97 -0.61 -4.96
CA LEU A 64 -2.01 0.19 -6.18
C LEU A 64 -3.43 0.35 -6.71
N ARG A 65 -4.19 -0.76 -6.77
CA ARG A 65 -5.58 -0.76 -7.24
C ARG A 65 -6.48 0.10 -6.33
N ALA A 66 -6.29 -0.02 -5.01
CA ALA A 66 -7.01 0.81 -4.04
C ALA A 66 -6.71 2.30 -4.25
N GLU A 67 -5.45 2.68 -4.38
CA GLU A 67 -5.05 4.09 -4.55
C GLU A 67 -5.53 4.67 -5.90
N ILE A 68 -5.46 3.91 -6.99
CA ILE A 68 -6.01 4.31 -8.30
C ILE A 68 -7.54 4.49 -8.23
N SER A 69 -8.24 3.59 -7.53
CA SER A 69 -9.70 3.70 -7.39
C SER A 69 -10.13 4.97 -6.65
N LEU A 70 -9.34 5.42 -5.67
CA LEU A 70 -9.56 6.67 -4.96
C LEU A 70 -9.41 7.88 -5.90
N LEU A 71 -8.43 7.85 -6.81
CA LEU A 71 -8.26 8.90 -7.83
C LEU A 71 -9.41 8.92 -8.83
N ALA A 72 -9.79 7.77 -9.37
CA ALA A 72 -10.92 7.67 -10.30
C ALA A 72 -12.23 8.17 -9.67
N GLY A 73 -12.45 7.88 -8.38
CA GLY A 73 -13.60 8.39 -7.63
C GLY A 73 -13.57 9.90 -7.41
N LYS A 74 -12.39 10.49 -7.19
CA LYS A 74 -12.22 11.95 -7.07
C LYS A 74 -12.47 12.66 -8.40
N GLU A 75 -11.99 12.11 -9.51
CA GLU A 75 -12.17 12.68 -10.84
C GLU A 75 -13.65 12.71 -11.25
N LYS A 76 -14.37 11.59 -11.04
CA LYS A 76 -15.81 11.53 -11.27
C LYS A 76 -16.60 12.55 -10.44
N ARG A 77 -16.20 12.80 -9.18
CA ARG A 77 -16.81 13.86 -8.36
C ARG A 77 -16.47 15.26 -8.86
N ARG A 78 -15.25 15.46 -9.36
CA ARG A 78 -14.81 16.75 -9.91
C ARG A 78 -15.60 17.12 -11.15
N ASP A 79 -15.81 16.16 -12.06
CA ASP A 79 -16.61 16.39 -13.27
C ASP A 79 -18.06 16.72 -12.93
N GLN A 80 -18.67 15.97 -12.01
CA GLN A 80 -20.03 16.22 -11.57
C GLN A 80 -20.18 17.60 -10.88
N MET A 81 -19.17 18.02 -10.12
CA MET A 81 -19.14 19.34 -9.49
C MET A 81 -18.91 20.47 -10.51
N ASN A 82 -18.09 20.26 -11.54
CA ASN A 82 -17.86 21.24 -12.59
C ASN A 82 -19.11 21.47 -13.45
N ASP A 83 -19.90 20.44 -13.75
CA ASP A 83 -21.19 20.59 -14.45
C ASP A 83 -22.21 21.37 -13.59
N GLY A 84 -22.25 21.07 -12.29
CA GLY A 84 -23.06 21.83 -11.32
C GLY A 84 -22.57 23.28 -11.14
N ARG A 85 -21.25 23.52 -11.21
CA ARG A 85 -20.68 24.87 -11.17
C ARG A 85 -20.96 25.64 -12.44
N ASN A 86 -20.79 25.08 -13.63
CA ASN A 86 -21.10 25.78 -14.89
C ASN A 86 -22.56 26.26 -14.94
N THR A 87 -23.51 25.48 -14.43
CA THR A 87 -24.92 25.86 -14.37
C THR A 87 -25.22 26.95 -13.32
N ILE A 88 -24.42 27.05 -12.25
CA ILE A 88 -24.53 28.07 -11.20
C ILE A 88 -23.71 29.33 -11.54
N GLU A 89 -22.54 29.19 -12.15
CA GLU A 89 -21.61 30.26 -12.56
C GLU A 89 -22.22 31.15 -13.64
N GLN A 90 -23.06 30.59 -14.52
CA GLN A 90 -23.90 31.39 -15.43
C GLN A 90 -24.81 32.39 -14.70
N ARG A 91 -25.05 32.22 -13.39
CA ARG A 91 -25.92 33.10 -12.58
C ARG A 91 -25.16 33.96 -11.56
N MET A 92 -23.86 33.76 -11.33
CA MET A 92 -23.15 34.33 -10.17
C MET A 92 -21.81 35.03 -10.46
N THR A 93 -21.57 35.46 -11.69
CA THR A 93 -20.31 36.09 -12.13
C THR A 93 -20.12 37.56 -11.70
N ARG A 94 -20.47 37.93 -10.45
CA ARG A 94 -20.20 39.30 -9.95
C ARG A 94 -19.59 39.46 -8.56
N LEU A 95 -19.46 38.44 -7.71
CA LEU A 95 -19.02 38.68 -6.32
C LEU A 95 -18.01 37.69 -5.72
N SER A 96 -17.62 36.62 -6.41
CA SER A 96 -16.82 35.55 -5.80
C SER A 96 -15.40 35.50 -6.37
N ASN A 97 -14.50 36.37 -5.90
CA ASN A 97 -13.12 36.39 -6.40
C ASN A 97 -12.04 36.58 -5.31
N ARG A 98 -12.32 36.23 -4.04
CA ARG A 98 -11.42 36.60 -2.94
C ARG A 98 -10.92 35.49 -2.00
N ASP A 99 -11.39 34.24 -2.11
CA ASP A 99 -11.01 33.15 -1.17
C ASP A 99 -10.32 31.92 -1.79
N VAL A 100 -10.05 31.86 -3.10
CA VAL A 100 -9.62 30.61 -3.79
C VAL A 100 -8.13 30.26 -3.62
N SER A 101 -7.25 31.23 -3.34
CA SER A 101 -5.80 31.01 -3.47
C SER A 101 -5.14 30.23 -2.34
N GLY A 102 -5.74 30.15 -1.14
CA GLY A 102 -5.18 29.45 0.02
C GLY A 102 -5.36 27.92 -0.04
N ASP A 103 -6.55 27.47 -0.44
CA ASP A 103 -6.89 26.04 -0.51
C ASP A 103 -6.14 25.31 -1.64
N GLU A 104 -5.81 26.01 -2.72
CA GLU A 104 -5.15 25.43 -3.89
C GLU A 104 -3.75 24.87 -3.57
N GLN A 105 -3.01 25.51 -2.66
CA GLN A 105 -1.67 25.07 -2.26
C GLN A 105 -1.70 23.81 -1.38
N ALA A 106 -2.66 23.72 -0.45
CA ALA A 106 -2.83 22.56 0.41
C ALA A 106 -3.28 21.33 -0.40
N VAL A 107 -4.18 21.53 -1.38
CA VAL A 107 -4.61 20.47 -2.30
C VAL A 107 -3.46 20.00 -3.18
N ALA A 108 -2.61 20.92 -3.67
CA ALA A 108 -1.44 20.56 -4.47
C ALA A 108 -0.40 19.76 -3.65
N GLN A 109 -0.20 20.08 -2.37
CA GLN A 109 0.69 19.31 -1.48
C GLN A 109 0.16 17.90 -1.24
N ALA A 110 -1.13 17.76 -0.89
CA ALA A 110 -1.75 16.46 -0.69
C ALA A 110 -1.70 15.58 -1.97
N GLN A 111 -1.87 16.19 -3.15
CA GLN A 111 -1.72 15.47 -4.42
C GLN A 111 -0.29 14.98 -4.66
N ARG A 112 0.73 15.78 -4.33
CA ARG A 112 2.13 15.38 -4.48
C ARG A 112 2.49 14.19 -3.61
N GLU A 113 2.02 14.17 -2.37
CA GLU A 113 2.22 13.03 -1.46
C GLU A 113 1.55 11.76 -2.00
N GLN A 114 0.32 11.88 -2.52
CA GLN A 114 -0.39 10.77 -3.15
C GLN A 114 0.36 10.23 -4.39
N ILE A 115 0.85 11.13 -5.26
CA ILE A 115 1.64 10.74 -6.45
C ILE A 115 2.96 10.10 -6.04
N ALA A 116 3.65 10.63 -5.03
CA ALA A 116 4.90 10.07 -4.53
C ALA A 116 4.70 8.64 -4.00
N ARG A 117 3.58 8.41 -3.28
CA ARG A 117 3.20 7.08 -2.79
C ARG A 117 2.94 6.10 -3.94
N LEU A 118 2.18 6.51 -4.95
CA LEU A 118 1.95 5.71 -6.16
C LEU A 118 3.26 5.39 -6.91
N ALA A 119 4.13 6.38 -7.04
CA ALA A 119 5.43 6.21 -7.68
C ALA A 119 6.32 5.20 -6.91
N ARG A 120 6.25 5.21 -5.58
CA ARG A 120 6.93 4.21 -4.74
C ARG A 120 6.36 2.81 -4.98
N LEU A 121 5.04 2.64 -4.92
CA LEU A 121 4.38 1.34 -5.10
C LEU A 121 4.70 0.74 -6.49
N THR A 122 4.61 1.55 -7.53
CA THR A 122 4.95 1.13 -8.91
C THR A 122 6.42 0.75 -9.06
N ARG A 123 7.35 1.49 -8.42
CA ARG A 123 8.78 1.12 -8.40
C ARG A 123 8.99 -0.23 -7.72
N CYS A 124 8.35 -0.46 -6.58
CA CYS A 124 8.47 -1.74 -5.88
C CYS A 124 7.85 -2.89 -6.69
N GLN A 125 6.74 -2.66 -7.39
CA GLN A 125 6.17 -3.66 -8.29
C GLN A 125 7.16 -4.11 -9.36
N VAL A 126 7.91 -3.19 -9.97
CA VAL A 126 8.93 -3.51 -10.96
C VAL A 126 10.09 -4.28 -10.32
N ALA A 127 10.57 -3.85 -9.15
CA ALA A 127 11.65 -4.54 -8.43
C ALA A 127 11.28 -5.97 -8.03
N ILE A 128 10.04 -6.19 -7.56
CA ILE A 128 9.52 -7.52 -7.24
C ILE A 128 9.47 -8.39 -8.50
N ASN A 129 8.99 -7.84 -9.62
CA ASN A 129 8.97 -8.58 -10.89
C ASN A 129 10.37 -8.98 -11.38
N GLN A 130 11.39 -8.16 -11.11
CA GLN A 130 12.78 -8.52 -11.42
C GLN A 130 13.28 -9.67 -10.54
N LYS A 131 12.90 -9.70 -9.26
CA LYS A 131 13.26 -10.78 -8.33
C LYS A 131 12.53 -12.09 -8.62
N LEU A 132 11.34 -12.02 -9.23
CA LEU A 132 10.55 -13.17 -9.66
C LEU A 132 10.86 -13.60 -11.10
N ALA A 133 11.68 -12.87 -11.84
CA ALA A 133 12.11 -13.25 -13.18
C ALA A 133 13.10 -14.43 -13.08
N PRO A 134 12.97 -15.46 -13.95
CA PRO A 134 13.81 -16.65 -13.94
C PRO A 134 15.26 -16.40 -14.36
#